data_AF-A0A9W6XL33-F1
#
_entry.id   AF-A0A9W6XL33-F1
#
_cell.length_a   1.000
_cell.length_b   1.000
_cell.length_c   1.000
_cell.angle_alpha   90.00
_cell.angle_beta   90.00
_cell.angle_gamma   90.00
#
_symmetry.space_group_name_H-M   'P 1'
#
loop_
_entity.id
_entity.type
_entity.pdbx_description
1 polymer ?
#
loop_
_entity_poly.entity_id
_entity_poly.type
_entity_poly.pdbx_seq_one_letter_code
_entity_poly.pdbx_strand_id
1 'polypeptide(L)'
;MHLLVSAVVGTLTVLLLASQAIEATPIASEMFDPQNDDLAVAILRAKSPPVAKKLGRQVKNYDDAVWSEHRYEIMLQALKLKFSCDEELTAKLLATGDKKLYEASRHDAIWGIGLSVANVAKMFRESKSFQRTGDVDPEVQAMSFGQNLLGNALMEARAWLQPEE
;
A
#
# COMPACT_ATOMS: atom_id res chain seq x y z
N MET A 1 10.82 15.49 -2.75
CA MET A 1 9.78 14.46 -2.61
C MET A 1 10.38 13.22 -1.94
N HIS A 2 10.81 13.37 -0.69
CA HIS A 2 11.36 12.31 0.16
C HIS A 2 10.51 12.35 1.43
N LEU A 3 10.11 11.18 1.96
CA LEU A 3 9.24 10.97 3.14
C LEU A 3 7.73 10.84 2.87
N LEU A 4 7.31 9.87 2.05
CA LEU A 4 5.88 9.50 2.05
C LEU A 4 5.55 8.00 2.17
N VAL A 5 6.53 7.08 2.24
CA VAL A 5 6.18 5.65 2.10
C VAL A 5 6.62 4.70 3.24
N SER A 6 7.40 5.15 4.22
CA SER A 6 7.73 4.28 5.38
C SER A 6 6.57 4.07 6.38
N ALA A 7 5.48 4.84 6.23
CA ALA A 7 4.36 4.89 7.19
C ALA A 7 3.03 4.34 6.65
N VAL A 8 2.90 4.08 5.34
CA VAL A 8 1.58 3.82 4.73
C VAL A 8 1.13 2.36 4.90
N VAL A 9 2.04 1.41 4.94
CA VAL A 9 1.69 -0.01 4.99
C VAL A 9 1.22 -0.49 6.37
N GLY A 10 1.69 0.14 7.46
CA GLY A 10 1.38 -0.29 8.82
C GLY A 10 0.30 0.53 9.53
N THR A 11 -0.05 1.71 9.00
CA THR A 11 -0.90 2.68 9.72
C THR A 11 -2.25 2.89 9.04
N LEU A 12 -2.32 2.82 7.70
CA LEU A 12 -3.57 3.05 6.97
C LEU A 12 -4.49 1.81 6.93
N THR A 13 -3.92 0.61 6.99
CA THR A 13 -4.69 -0.65 7.04
C THR A 13 -5.56 -0.75 8.30
N VAL A 14 -5.09 -0.21 9.43
CA VAL A 14 -5.85 -0.27 10.68
C VAL A 14 -6.79 0.93 10.85
N LEU A 15 -6.52 2.05 10.17
CA LEU A 15 -7.42 3.21 10.16
C LEU A 15 -8.69 2.99 9.33
N LEU A 16 -8.69 2.07 8.36
CA LEU A 16 -9.91 1.78 7.60
C LEU A 16 -10.87 0.83 8.31
N LEU A 17 -10.33 -0.11 9.09
CA LEU A 17 -11.12 -0.92 10.03
C LEU A 17 -11.73 -0.06 11.16
N ALA A 18 -11.32 1.21 11.30
CA ALA A 18 -11.66 2.08 12.41
C ALA A 18 -12.97 2.86 12.29
N SER A 19 -13.31 3.27 11.07
CA SER A 19 -14.19 4.44 10.89
C SER A 19 -15.45 4.14 10.09
N GLN A 20 -15.50 3.03 9.33
CA GLN A 20 -16.65 2.71 8.47
C GLN A 20 -16.87 1.20 8.22
N ALA A 21 -16.38 0.28 9.08
CA ALA A 21 -16.55 -1.16 8.80
C ALA A 21 -16.48 -2.11 10.01
N ILE A 22 -16.92 -1.69 11.21
CA ILE A 22 -16.96 -2.60 12.37
C ILE A 22 -18.23 -3.50 12.37
N GLU A 23 -19.21 -3.28 11.49
CA GLU A 23 -20.47 -4.04 11.56
C GLU A 23 -20.80 -5.00 10.39
N ALA A 24 -19.97 -5.17 9.35
CA ALA A 24 -20.48 -5.88 8.16
C ALA A 24 -19.51 -6.71 7.29
N THR A 25 -18.34 -7.15 7.77
CA THR A 25 -17.51 -8.10 7.00
C THR A 25 -17.14 -9.35 7.80
N PRO A 26 -17.45 -10.58 7.30
CA PRO A 26 -17.08 -11.87 7.93
C PRO A 26 -15.58 -12.00 8.23
N ILE A 27 -14.77 -11.24 7.49
CA ILE A 27 -13.32 -11.21 7.50
C ILE A 27 -12.75 -10.89 8.89
N ALA A 28 -13.33 -9.95 9.64
CA ALA A 28 -12.78 -9.58 10.95
C ALA A 28 -12.82 -10.72 11.98
N SER A 29 -13.88 -11.54 11.93
CA SER A 29 -14.04 -12.70 12.82
C SER A 29 -13.14 -13.88 12.45
N GLU A 30 -12.74 -13.99 11.19
CA GLU A 30 -11.85 -15.05 10.71
C GLU A 30 -10.37 -14.71 10.93
N MET A 31 -10.03 -13.42 10.97
CA MET A 31 -8.63 -12.95 10.97
C MET A 31 -8.03 -12.67 12.35
N PHE A 32 -8.83 -12.29 13.35
CA PHE A 32 -8.30 -11.76 14.61
C PHE A 32 -8.99 -12.36 15.84
N ASP A 33 -8.18 -12.73 16.84
CA ASP A 33 -8.66 -13.11 18.17
C ASP A 33 -9.55 -12.01 18.75
N PRO A 34 -10.74 -12.30 19.30
CA PRO A 34 -11.60 -11.31 19.97
C PRO A 34 -10.87 -10.50 21.06
N GLN A 35 -9.79 -11.03 21.62
CA GLN A 35 -8.91 -10.30 22.55
C GLN A 35 -8.17 -9.12 21.91
N ASN A 36 -8.18 -8.98 20.58
CA ASN A 36 -7.57 -7.86 19.88
C ASN A 36 -8.49 -6.62 19.81
N ASP A 37 -9.73 -6.67 20.29
CA ASP A 37 -10.69 -5.53 20.21
C ASP A 37 -10.14 -4.25 20.86
N ASP A 38 -9.62 -4.37 22.10
CA ASP A 38 -8.98 -3.25 22.80
C ASP A 38 -7.74 -2.73 22.04
N LEU A 39 -6.99 -3.64 21.43
CA LEU A 39 -5.82 -3.29 20.63
C LEU A 39 -6.21 -2.55 19.34
N ALA A 40 -7.27 -3.01 18.67
CA ALA A 40 -7.83 -2.34 17.50
C ALA A 40 -8.20 -0.91 17.86
N VAL A 41 -9.02 -0.70 18.91
CA VAL A 41 -9.41 0.64 19.41
C VAL A 41 -8.18 1.50 19.74
N ALA A 42 -7.15 0.92 20.38
CA ALA A 42 -5.91 1.63 20.68
C ALA A 42 -5.17 2.06 19.41
N ILE A 43 -5.16 1.24 18.36
CA ILE A 43 -4.56 1.60 17.07
C ILE A 43 -5.38 2.72 16.40
N LEU A 44 -6.71 2.67 16.45
CA LEU A 44 -7.58 3.73 15.90
C LEU A 44 -7.31 5.08 16.56
N ARG A 45 -7.06 5.06 17.87
CA ARG A 45 -6.77 6.25 18.68
C ARG A 45 -5.29 6.67 18.65
N ALA A 46 -4.43 5.94 17.93
CA ALA A 46 -3.01 6.24 17.88
C ALA A 46 -2.77 7.61 17.24
N LYS A 47 -2.07 8.48 17.96
CA LYS A 47 -1.82 9.88 17.52
C LYS A 47 -0.76 10.00 16.43
N SER A 48 -0.08 8.90 16.06
CA SER A 48 0.94 8.93 15.02
C SER A 48 1.16 7.57 14.37
N PRO A 49 1.63 7.55 13.10
CA PRO A 49 1.94 6.30 12.40
C PRO A 49 2.92 5.37 13.12
N PRO A 50 4.02 5.85 13.73
CA PRO A 50 4.92 4.98 14.49
C PRO A 50 4.24 4.30 15.69
N VAL A 51 3.32 4.99 16.36
CA VAL A 51 2.57 4.42 17.51
C VAL A 51 1.62 3.34 17.03
N ALA A 52 0.82 3.62 15.99
CA ALA A 52 -0.07 2.63 15.37
C ALA A 52 0.70 1.38 14.93
N LYS A 53 1.86 1.56 14.29
CA LYS A 53 2.73 0.46 13.84
C LYS A 53 3.26 -0.37 15.02
N LYS A 54 3.61 0.27 16.14
CA LYS A 54 4.06 -0.43 17.36
C LYS A 54 2.92 -1.23 18.00
N LEU A 55 1.71 -0.70 18.00
CA LEU A 55 0.52 -1.39 18.50
C LEU A 55 0.14 -2.56 17.59
N GLY A 56 0.13 -2.38 16.26
CA GLY A 56 -0.16 -3.47 15.31
C GLY A 56 0.78 -4.67 15.41
N ARG A 57 2.01 -4.49 15.89
CA ARG A 57 2.94 -5.61 16.18
C ARG A 57 2.55 -6.49 17.36
N GLN A 58 1.54 -6.09 18.12
CA GLN A 58 1.03 -6.81 19.30
C GLN A 58 -0.21 -7.64 18.98
N VAL A 59 -0.68 -7.65 17.72
CA VAL A 59 -1.80 -8.48 17.28
C VAL A 59 -1.51 -9.95 17.59
N LYS A 60 -2.41 -10.57 18.35
CA LYS A 60 -2.33 -11.99 18.69
C LYS A 60 -2.91 -12.84 17.57
N ASN A 61 -2.36 -14.06 17.43
CA ASN A 61 -2.79 -15.06 16.44
C ASN A 61 -2.75 -14.54 15.00
N TYR A 62 -1.76 -13.72 14.68
CA TYR A 62 -1.50 -13.29 13.32
C TYR A 62 -1.17 -14.51 12.44
N ASP A 63 -1.95 -14.70 11.38
CA ASP A 63 -1.67 -15.66 10.31
C ASP A 63 -1.40 -14.91 9.01
N ASP A 64 -0.18 -15.05 8.48
CA ASP A 64 0.21 -14.38 7.24
C ASP A 64 -0.53 -14.94 6.02
N ALA A 65 -0.89 -16.22 6.02
CA ALA A 65 -1.61 -16.83 4.91
C ALA A 65 -2.99 -16.18 4.78
N VAL A 66 -3.75 -16.14 5.87
CA VAL A 66 -5.05 -15.45 5.92
C VAL A 66 -4.89 -13.96 5.64
N TRP A 67 -3.89 -13.29 6.24
CA TRP A 67 -3.64 -11.87 5.97
C TRP A 67 -3.35 -11.60 4.50
N SER A 68 -2.58 -12.47 3.84
CA SER A 68 -2.19 -12.29 2.44
C SER A 68 -3.36 -12.31 1.46
N GLU A 69 -4.43 -13.05 1.78
CA GLU A 69 -5.65 -13.15 0.98
C GLU A 69 -6.46 -11.84 1.00
N HIS A 70 -6.41 -11.09 2.11
CA HIS A 70 -7.24 -9.89 2.30
C HIS A 70 -6.49 -8.56 2.24
N ARG A 71 -5.17 -8.55 2.47
CA ARG A 71 -4.39 -7.31 2.63
C ARG A 71 -4.49 -6.35 1.46
N TYR A 72 -4.58 -6.88 0.25
CA TYR A 72 -4.60 -6.07 -0.97
C TYR A 72 -5.89 -5.26 -1.04
N GLU A 73 -7.04 -5.93 -0.91
CA GLU A 73 -8.36 -5.30 -0.96
C GLU A 73 -8.51 -4.26 0.15
N ILE A 74 -8.09 -4.59 1.37
CA ILE A 74 -8.15 -3.66 2.51
C ILE A 74 -7.32 -2.40 2.22
N MET A 75 -6.11 -2.54 1.68
CA MET A 75 -5.27 -1.40 1.33
C MET A 75 -5.87 -0.58 0.18
N LEU A 76 -6.40 -1.24 -0.85
CA LEU A 76 -7.03 -0.57 -1.98
C LEU A 76 -8.19 0.32 -1.52
N GLN A 77 -9.07 -0.20 -0.67
CA GLN A 77 -10.16 0.58 -0.10
C GLN A 77 -9.63 1.75 0.74
N ALA A 78 -8.54 1.55 1.50
CA ALA A 78 -7.92 2.61 2.29
C ALA A 78 -7.34 3.72 1.42
N LEU A 79 -6.73 3.36 0.29
CA LEU A 79 -6.21 4.31 -0.68
C LEU A 79 -7.36 5.05 -1.38
N LYS A 80 -8.41 4.36 -1.83
CA LYS A 80 -9.59 5.01 -2.44
C LYS A 80 -10.18 6.07 -1.51
N LEU A 81 -10.39 5.73 -0.23
CA LEU A 81 -10.89 6.69 0.76
C LEU A 81 -9.90 7.83 1.02
N LYS A 82 -8.61 7.51 1.20
CA LYS A 82 -7.56 8.53 1.43
C LYS A 82 -7.50 9.56 0.30
N PHE A 83 -7.52 9.11 -0.94
CA PHE A 83 -7.38 9.99 -2.09
C PHE A 83 -8.71 10.72 -2.36
N SER A 84 -9.86 10.05 -2.33
CA SER A 84 -11.16 10.72 -2.58
C SER A 84 -11.55 11.78 -1.56
N CYS A 85 -11.06 11.70 -0.32
CA CYS A 85 -11.35 12.71 0.71
C CYS A 85 -10.50 13.99 0.61
N ASP A 86 -9.45 14.02 -0.21
CA ASP A 86 -8.52 15.15 -0.32
C ASP A 86 -8.25 15.48 -1.79
N GLU A 87 -8.76 16.63 -2.23
CA GLU A 87 -8.66 17.10 -3.62
C GLU A 87 -7.21 17.27 -4.07
N GLU A 88 -6.31 17.72 -3.18
CA GLU A 88 -4.89 17.91 -3.51
C GLU A 88 -4.20 16.56 -3.72
N LEU A 89 -4.52 15.57 -2.87
CA LEU A 89 -4.01 14.21 -3.04
C LEU A 89 -4.58 13.54 -4.29
N THR A 90 -5.88 13.68 -4.55
CA THR A 90 -6.52 13.20 -5.78
C THR A 90 -5.82 13.77 -7.01
N ALA A 91 -5.64 15.08 -7.07
CA ALA A 91 -4.97 15.74 -8.19
C ALA A 91 -3.54 15.21 -8.40
N LYS A 92 -2.78 15.00 -7.32
CA LYS A 92 -1.43 14.41 -7.39
C LYS A 92 -1.43 12.99 -7.95
N LEU A 93 -2.40 12.16 -7.56
CA LEU A 93 -2.49 10.78 -8.05
C LEU A 93 -2.91 10.75 -9.52
N LEU A 94 -3.92 11.54 -9.91
CA LEU A 94 -4.35 11.65 -11.31
C LEU A 94 -3.24 12.21 -12.22
N ALA A 95 -2.44 13.17 -11.73
CA ALA A 95 -1.31 13.73 -12.46
C ALA A 95 -0.21 12.71 -12.80
N THR A 96 -0.23 11.51 -12.20
CA THR A 96 0.67 10.42 -12.60
C THR A 96 0.33 9.85 -13.98
N GLY A 97 -0.87 10.12 -14.50
CA GLY A 97 -1.30 9.72 -15.85
C GLY A 97 -1.36 8.21 -16.01
N ASP A 98 -0.77 7.69 -17.07
CA ASP A 98 -0.66 6.26 -17.40
C ASP A 98 0.60 5.58 -16.83
N LYS A 99 1.48 6.34 -16.17
CA LYS A 99 2.76 5.83 -15.66
C LYS A 99 2.56 4.71 -14.65
N LYS A 100 3.47 3.74 -14.69
CA LYS A 100 3.61 2.73 -13.63
C LYS A 100 4.16 3.36 -12.36
N LEU A 101 3.64 2.92 -11.22
CA LEU A 101 4.07 3.35 -9.90
C LEU A 101 4.79 2.20 -9.20
N TYR A 102 5.99 2.47 -8.72
CA TYR A 102 6.83 1.48 -8.04
C TYR A 102 7.30 2.02 -6.69
N GLU A 103 7.05 1.26 -5.62
CA GLU A 103 7.57 1.61 -4.30
C GLU A 103 8.98 1.02 -4.10
N ALA A 104 9.99 1.89 -4.23
CA ALA A 104 11.41 1.53 -4.17
C ALA A 104 11.92 1.35 -2.73
N SER A 105 11.44 0.29 -2.07
CA SER A 105 11.87 -0.13 -0.75
C SER A 105 12.74 -1.39 -0.81
N ARG A 106 14.02 -1.25 -0.44
CA ARG A 106 14.98 -2.38 -0.40
C ARG A 106 14.66 -3.48 0.61
N HIS A 107 13.79 -3.19 1.57
CA HIS A 107 13.46 -4.08 2.68
C HIS A 107 12.02 -4.59 2.59
N ASP A 108 11.30 -4.24 1.52
CA ASP A 108 9.91 -4.62 1.32
C ASP A 108 9.71 -5.08 -0.13
N ALA A 109 9.62 -6.40 -0.30
CA ALA A 109 9.35 -7.04 -1.58
C ALA A 109 7.86 -7.43 -1.74
N ILE A 110 7.00 -7.05 -0.80
CA ILE A 110 5.56 -7.30 -0.85
C ILE A 110 4.86 -6.04 -1.32
N TRP A 111 4.92 -4.98 -0.54
CA TRP A 111 4.30 -3.70 -0.90
C TRP A 111 5.19 -2.92 -1.85
N GLY A 112 6.50 -3.07 -1.71
CA GLY A 112 7.50 -2.52 -2.61
C GLY A 112 8.08 -3.51 -3.61
N ILE A 113 9.02 -3.01 -4.40
CA ILE A 113 9.76 -3.78 -5.42
C ILE A 113 11.02 -4.46 -4.87
N GLY A 114 11.32 -4.37 -3.56
CA GLY A 114 12.51 -5.02 -2.99
C GLY A 114 13.85 -4.37 -3.37
N LEU A 115 13.84 -3.23 -4.06
CA LEU A 115 15.02 -2.53 -4.53
C LEU A 115 15.14 -1.14 -3.94
N SER A 116 16.36 -0.68 -3.70
CA SER A 116 16.61 0.71 -3.30
C SER A 116 16.41 1.66 -4.47
N VAL A 117 16.07 2.91 -4.19
CA VAL A 117 16.04 3.99 -5.19
C VAL A 117 17.35 4.06 -5.99
N ALA A 118 18.50 3.83 -5.35
CA ALA A 118 19.80 3.85 -6.02
C ALA A 118 19.96 2.69 -7.02
N ASN A 119 19.51 1.47 -6.67
CA ASN A 119 19.55 0.32 -7.56
C ASN A 119 18.61 0.53 -8.75
N VAL A 120 17.40 1.03 -8.48
CA VAL A 120 16.41 1.37 -9.51
C VAL A 120 16.96 2.43 -10.48
N ALA A 121 17.55 3.51 -9.96
CA ALA A 121 18.17 4.55 -10.77
C ALA A 121 19.38 4.05 -11.58
N LYS A 122 20.13 3.06 -11.07
CA LYS A 122 21.18 2.39 -11.83
C LYS A 122 20.59 1.56 -12.98
N MET A 123 19.60 0.72 -12.68
CA MET A 123 18.90 -0.10 -13.70
C MET A 123 18.32 0.77 -14.82
N PHE A 124 17.69 1.89 -14.49
CA PHE A 124 17.12 2.80 -15.49
C PHE A 124 18.15 3.53 -16.34
N ARG A 125 19.33 3.87 -15.78
CA ARG A 125 20.42 4.48 -16.58
C ARG A 125 21.03 3.50 -17.57
N GLU A 126 21.12 2.23 -17.19
CA GLU A 126 21.78 1.18 -17.97
C GLU A 126 20.82 0.51 -18.97
N SER A 127 19.51 0.61 -18.76
CA SER A 127 18.50 -0.02 -19.61
C SER A 127 18.16 0.82 -20.86
N LYS A 128 18.45 0.26 -22.04
CA LYS A 128 18.05 0.84 -23.33
C LYS A 128 16.54 0.80 -23.56
N SER A 129 15.84 -0.20 -23.02
CA SER A 129 14.38 -0.30 -23.17
C SER A 129 13.69 0.82 -22.42
N PHE A 130 14.13 1.13 -21.20
CA PHE A 130 13.58 2.24 -20.42
C PHE A 130 13.70 3.58 -21.14
N GLN A 131 14.85 3.86 -21.75
CA GLN A 131 15.05 5.10 -22.53
C GLN A 131 14.04 5.23 -23.69
N ARG A 132 13.52 4.10 -24.18
CA ARG A 132 12.55 4.05 -25.28
C ARG A 132 11.10 4.04 -24.80
N THR A 133 10.78 3.28 -23.75
CA THR A 133 9.39 3.01 -23.32
C THR A 133 8.97 3.78 -22.07
N GLY A 134 9.93 4.31 -21.30
CA GLY A 134 9.68 4.91 -19.98
C GLY A 134 9.39 3.89 -18.88
N ASP A 135 9.59 2.58 -19.13
CA ASP A 135 9.34 1.51 -18.18
C ASP A 135 10.40 0.38 -18.26
N VAL A 136 10.41 -0.51 -17.27
CA VAL A 136 11.30 -1.69 -17.25
C VAL A 136 10.74 -2.78 -18.15
N ASP A 137 11.61 -3.56 -18.81
CA ASP A 137 11.16 -4.74 -19.56
C ASP A 137 10.43 -5.73 -18.62
N PRO A 138 9.30 -6.34 -19.07
CA PRO A 138 8.54 -7.27 -18.23
C PRO A 138 9.37 -8.42 -17.67
N GLU A 139 10.35 -8.91 -18.43
CA GLU A 139 11.28 -9.96 -17.99
C GLU A 139 12.18 -9.49 -16.84
N VAL A 140 12.76 -8.29 -16.97
CA VAL A 140 13.59 -7.70 -15.92
C VAL A 140 12.77 -7.40 -14.67
N GLN A 141 11.54 -6.93 -14.85
CA GLN A 141 10.59 -6.72 -13.76
C GLN A 141 10.31 -8.04 -13.03
N ALA A 142 9.93 -9.10 -13.76
CA ALA A 142 9.62 -10.41 -13.18
C ALA A 142 10.81 -11.04 -12.45
N MET A 143 12.04 -10.82 -12.92
CA MET A 143 13.23 -11.36 -12.30
C MET A 143 13.73 -10.58 -11.09
N SER A 144 13.46 -9.26 -11.03
CA SER A 144 14.16 -8.36 -10.11
C SER A 144 13.26 -7.67 -9.10
N PHE A 145 11.95 -7.57 -9.36
CA PHE A 145 11.04 -6.81 -8.51
C PHE A 145 10.27 -7.74 -7.57
N GLY A 146 10.00 -7.22 -6.37
CA GLY A 146 8.95 -7.73 -5.49
C GLY A 146 7.54 -7.55 -6.07
N GLN A 147 6.52 -7.87 -5.27
CA GLN A 147 5.12 -7.89 -5.71
C GLN A 147 4.55 -6.50 -6.02
N ASN A 148 5.14 -5.41 -5.50
CA ASN A 148 4.70 -4.04 -5.74
C ASN A 148 3.21 -3.79 -5.43
N LEU A 149 2.67 -4.43 -4.40
CA LEU A 149 1.22 -4.35 -4.12
C LEU A 149 0.75 -2.90 -3.91
N LEU A 150 1.60 -2.02 -3.35
CA LEU A 150 1.23 -0.62 -3.12
C LEU A 150 1.12 0.15 -4.43
N GLY A 151 2.08 -0.02 -5.33
CA GLY A 151 2.06 0.61 -6.65
C GLY A 151 0.84 0.17 -7.46
N ASN A 152 0.53 -1.13 -7.42
CA ASN A 152 -0.65 -1.69 -8.08
C ASN A 152 -1.94 -1.11 -7.52
N ALA A 153 -2.11 -1.10 -6.19
CA ALA A 153 -3.29 -0.56 -5.54
C ALA A 153 -3.46 0.95 -5.78
N LEU A 154 -2.37 1.72 -5.86
CA LEU A 154 -2.41 3.15 -6.23
C LEU A 154 -2.88 3.36 -7.67
N MET A 155 -2.40 2.55 -8.62
CA MET A 155 -2.83 2.63 -10.02
C MET A 155 -4.30 2.23 -10.19
N GLU A 156 -4.77 1.26 -9.40
CA GLU A 156 -6.17 0.85 -9.39
C GLU A 156 -7.07 1.92 -8.73
N ALA A 157 -6.65 2.49 -7.60
CA ALA A 157 -7.34 3.62 -6.98
C ALA A 157 -7.39 4.84 -7.92
N ARG A 158 -6.31 5.10 -8.68
CA ARG A 158 -6.27 6.14 -9.71
C ARG A 158 -7.33 5.91 -10.79
N ALA A 159 -7.43 4.69 -11.31
CA ALA A 159 -8.44 4.35 -12.32
C ALA A 159 -9.86 4.54 -11.79
N TRP A 160 -10.11 4.19 -10.51
CA TRP A 160 -11.39 4.41 -9.86
C TRP A 160 -11.75 5.90 -9.65
N LEU A 161 -10.76 6.77 -9.49
CA LEU A 161 -10.96 8.22 -9.31
C LEU A 161 -11.16 8.99 -10.62
N GLN A 162 -10.98 8.36 -11.78
CA GLN A 162 -11.18 9.04 -13.06
C GLN A 162 -12.68 9.37 -13.23
N PRO A 163 -13.04 10.60 -13.62
CA PRO A 163 -14.43 10.92 -13.93
C PRO A 163 -14.93 10.06 -15.11
N GLU A 164 -16.18 9.62 -15.05
CA GLU A 164 -16.82 8.94 -16.20
C GLU A 164 -16.86 9.90 -17.40
N GLU A 165 -16.45 9.42 -18.57
CA GLU A 165 -16.45 10.17 -19.84
C GLU A 165 -17.86 10.45 -20.38
#